data_AF-A0A375I2C1-F1
#
_entry.id   AF-A0A375I2C1-F1
#
_cell.length_a   1.000
_cell.length_b   1.000
_cell.length_c   1.000
_cell.angle_alpha   90.00
_cell.angle_beta   90.00
_cell.angle_gamma   90.00
#
_symmetry.space_group_name_H-M   'P 1'
#
loop_
_entity.id
_entity.type
_entity.pdbx_description
1 polymer ?
#
loop_
_entity_poly.entity_id
_entity_poly.type
_entity_poly.pdbx_seq_one_letter_code
_entity_poly.pdbx_strand_id
1 'polypeptide(L)'
;MARSGGGDPRVGGRHRQLLRQTGFTGIVASATARAHGDSAGTAAQGDVAAALLEHMAPTITASGWAIADRVRQLAEACRRWGADPDAFDVITWCEAVGRA
;
A
#
# COMPACT_ATOMS: atom_id res chain seq x y z
N MET A 1 -26.41 -8.39 -1.27
CA MET A 1 -25.24 -7.55 -1.60
C MET A 1 -24.04 -8.06 -0.83
N ALA A 2 -23.09 -8.72 -1.51
CA ALA A 2 -21.83 -9.12 -0.89
C ALA A 2 -21.10 -7.85 -0.44
N ARG A 3 -20.76 -7.74 0.85
CA ARG A 3 -19.85 -6.72 1.35
C ARG A 3 -18.50 -6.99 0.66
N SER A 4 -18.10 -6.12 -0.27
CA SER A 4 -16.71 -6.06 -0.69
C SER A 4 -15.89 -5.68 0.53
N GLY A 5 -15.11 -6.63 1.04
CA GLY A 5 -14.19 -6.44 2.17
C GLY A 5 -13.00 -5.56 1.77
N GLY A 6 -13.27 -4.36 1.24
CA GLY A 6 -12.25 -3.37 1.01
C GLY A 6 -11.63 -2.96 2.35
N GLY A 7 -10.31 -3.04 2.45
CA GLY A 7 -9.60 -2.49 3.60
C GLY A 7 -9.91 -0.99 3.75
N ASP A 8 -9.94 -0.50 4.99
CA ASP A 8 -10.02 0.93 5.24
C ASP A 8 -8.59 1.52 5.19
N PRO A 9 -8.22 2.32 4.17
CA PRO A 9 -6.89 2.90 4.08
C PRO A 9 -6.59 3.87 5.24
N ARG A 10 -7.61 4.28 6.00
CA ARG A 10 -7.48 5.15 7.18
C ARG A 10 -7.48 4.36 8.50
N VAL A 11 -7.42 3.03 8.46
CA VAL A 11 -7.46 2.19 9.66
C VAL A 11 -6.28 2.42 10.60
N GLY A 12 -5.13 2.85 10.08
CA GLY A 12 -3.90 3.08 10.85
C GLY A 12 -4.09 4.00 12.07
N GLY A 13 -4.81 5.12 11.89
CA GLY A 13 -5.11 6.04 13.00
C GLY A 13 -6.01 5.46 14.09
N ARG A 14 -6.67 4.32 13.81
CA ARG A 14 -7.59 3.64 14.73
C ARG A 14 -6.98 2.40 15.38
N HIS A 15 -5.75 2.00 15.06
CA HIS A 15 -5.13 0.77 15.59
C HIS A 15 -5.18 0.67 17.12
N ARG A 16 -4.82 1.74 17.86
CA ARG A 16 -4.91 1.76 19.33
C ARG A 16 -6.35 1.60 19.84
N GLN A 17 -7.30 2.28 19.20
CA GLN A 17 -8.71 2.20 19.58
C GLN A 17 -9.25 0.79 19.37
N LEU A 18 -8.95 0.18 18.22
CA LEU A 18 -9.40 -1.16 17.86
C LEU A 18 -8.87 -2.20 18.84
N LEU A 19 -7.58 -2.14 19.21
CA LEU A 19 -7.01 -3.03 20.23
C LEU A 19 -7.66 -2.85 21.61
N ARG A 20 -7.93 -1.60 22.02
CA ARG A 20 -8.61 -1.33 23.29
C ARG A 20 -10.02 -1.91 23.32
N GLN A 21 -10.75 -1.80 22.20
CA GLN A 21 -12.12 -2.31 22.08
C GLN A 21 -12.20 -3.84 22.18
N THR A 22 -11.12 -4.55 21.86
CA THR A 22 -11.04 -6.02 21.96
C THR A 22 -10.44 -6.52 23.28
N GLY A 23 -10.14 -5.61 24.22
CA GLY A 23 -9.70 -5.96 25.58
C GLY A 23 -8.19 -5.92 25.81
N PHE A 24 -7.38 -5.59 24.81
CA PHE A 24 -5.93 -5.46 25.01
C PHE A 24 -5.61 -4.31 25.97
N THR A 25 -4.62 -4.53 26.83
CA THR A 25 -4.10 -3.56 27.78
C THR A 25 -2.64 -3.22 27.48
N GLY A 26 -2.11 -2.15 28.09
CA GLY A 26 -0.72 -1.73 27.89
C GLY A 26 -0.38 -1.39 26.44
N ILE A 27 -1.33 -0.79 25.70
CA ILE A 27 -1.20 -0.58 24.26
C ILE A 27 -0.16 0.50 23.96
N VAL A 28 0.83 0.15 23.13
CA VAL A 28 1.85 1.05 22.57
C VAL A 28 1.59 1.19 21.08
N ALA A 29 1.73 2.41 20.56
CA ALA A 29 1.74 2.65 19.13
C ALA A 29 3.10 3.14 18.69
N SER A 30 3.49 2.73 17.49
CA SER A 30 4.75 3.08 16.85
C SER A 30 4.49 3.42 15.39
N ALA A 31 5.46 4.11 14.79
CA ALA A 31 5.52 4.30 13.36
C ALA A 31 6.94 4.02 12.88
N THR A 32 7.05 3.36 11.74
CA THR A 32 8.33 3.08 11.07
C THR A 32 8.25 3.62 9.65
N ALA A 33 9.22 4.45 9.26
CA ALA A 33 9.40 4.85 7.88
C ALA A 33 10.50 3.99 7.24
N ARG A 34 10.25 3.52 6.02
CA ARG A 34 11.27 2.92 5.16
C ARG A 34 11.37 3.74 3.88
N ALA A 35 12.57 4.18 3.57
CA ALA A 35 12.86 4.95 2.37
C ALA A 35 13.63 4.09 1.36
N HIS A 36 13.37 4.32 0.08
CA HIS A 36 14.06 3.73 -1.06
C HIS A 36 14.57 4.87 -1.94
N GLY A 37 15.87 5.13 -1.90
CA GLY A 37 16.51 6.21 -2.65
C GLY A 37 17.81 5.83 -3.33
N ASP A 38 18.16 4.54 -3.31
CA ASP A 38 19.17 3.99 -4.22
C ASP A 38 18.47 3.33 -5.42
N SER A 39 19.18 3.23 -6.54
CA SER A 39 18.60 2.76 -7.81
C SER A 39 18.04 1.34 -7.74
N ALA A 40 18.60 0.48 -6.88
CA ALA A 40 18.09 -0.89 -6.74
C ALA A 40 16.78 -0.91 -5.95
N GLY A 41 16.71 -0.11 -4.88
CA GLY A 41 15.53 0.06 -4.06
C GLY A 41 14.36 0.69 -4.83
N THR A 42 14.60 1.75 -5.59
CA THR A 42 13.56 2.41 -6.38
C THR A 42 13.07 1.53 -7.54
N ALA A 43 13.98 0.80 -8.21
CA ALA A 43 13.61 -0.15 -9.24
C ALA A 43 12.69 -1.26 -8.69
N ALA A 44 13.05 -1.82 -7.53
CA ALA A 44 12.22 -2.81 -6.86
C ALA A 44 10.83 -2.25 -6.48
N GLN A 45 10.74 -0.99 -6.03
CA GLN A 45 9.45 -0.34 -5.76
C GLN A 45 8.62 -0.13 -7.02
N GLY A 46 9.24 0.29 -8.13
CA GLY A 46 8.58 0.42 -9.42
C GLY A 46 7.97 -0.89 -9.90
N ASP A 47 8.70 -2.00 -9.72
CA ASP A 47 8.22 -3.34 -10.06
C ASP A 47 7.10 -3.83 -9.14
N VAL A 48 7.20 -3.59 -7.83
CA VAL A 48 6.12 -3.91 -6.87
C VAL A 48 4.84 -3.14 -7.22
N ALA A 49 4.95 -1.85 -7.50
CA ALA A 49 3.80 -1.02 -7.87
C ALA A 49 3.16 -1.49 -9.19
N ALA A 50 3.98 -1.83 -10.19
CA ALA A 50 3.50 -2.38 -11.45
C ALA A 50 2.78 -3.73 -11.26
N ALA A 51 3.37 -4.64 -10.48
CA ALA A 51 2.79 -5.95 -10.20
C ALA A 51 1.44 -5.84 -9.46
N LEU A 52 1.32 -4.89 -8.53
CA LEU A 52 0.04 -4.63 -7.84
C LEU A 52 -1.04 -4.15 -8.80
N LEU A 53 -0.71 -3.22 -9.72
CA LEU A 53 -1.64 -2.76 -10.75
C LEU A 53 -2.09 -3.88 -11.68
N GLU A 54 -1.15 -4.72 -12.13
CA GLU A 54 -1.43 -5.88 -12.98
C GLU A 54 -2.31 -6.90 -12.26
N HIS A 55 -2.04 -7.18 -11.00
CA HIS A 55 -2.87 -8.04 -10.16
C HIS A 55 -4.29 -7.48 -9.97
N MET A 56 -4.42 -6.17 -9.77
CA MET A 56 -5.70 -5.49 -9.56
C MET A 56 -6.45 -5.18 -10.85
N ALA A 57 -5.84 -5.35 -12.03
CA ALA A 57 -6.41 -4.97 -13.32
C ALA A 57 -7.82 -5.55 -13.58
N PRO A 58 -8.13 -6.82 -13.25
CA PRO A 58 -9.48 -7.36 -13.41
C PRO A 58 -10.51 -6.60 -12.55
N THR A 59 -10.18 -6.31 -11.29
CA THR A 59 -11.06 -5.58 -10.37
C THR A 59 -11.25 -4.13 -10.81
N ILE A 60 -10.18 -3.45 -11.22
CA ILE A 60 -10.22 -2.06 -11.70
C ILE A 60 -11.11 -1.94 -12.94
N THR A 61 -10.96 -2.87 -13.89
CA THR A 61 -11.73 -2.89 -15.13
C THR A 61 -13.20 -3.25 -14.88
N ALA A 62 -13.47 -4.28 -14.08
CA ALA A 62 -14.83 -4.70 -13.74
C ALA A 62 -15.59 -3.60 -12.96
N SER A 63 -14.87 -2.78 -12.19
CA SER A 63 -15.43 -1.66 -11.43
C SER A 63 -15.60 -0.38 -12.27
N GLY A 64 -15.16 -0.38 -13.54
CA GLY A 64 -15.21 0.78 -14.42
C GLY A 64 -14.29 1.93 -14.02
N TRP A 65 -13.33 1.70 -13.12
CA TRP A 65 -12.40 2.74 -12.66
C TRP A 65 -11.38 3.12 -13.72
N ALA A 66 -10.95 2.17 -14.55
CA ALA A 66 -10.13 2.40 -15.72
C ALA A 66 -10.30 1.27 -16.73
N ILE A 67 -10.02 1.54 -18.01
CA ILE A 67 -9.93 0.50 -19.04
C ILE A 67 -8.60 -0.26 -18.91
N ALA A 68 -8.57 -1.53 -19.35
CA ALA A 68 -7.41 -2.40 -19.24
C ALA A 68 -6.11 -1.79 -19.81
N ASP A 69 -6.21 -1.10 -20.96
CA ASP A 69 -5.05 -0.43 -21.57
C ASP A 69 -4.47 0.67 -20.68
N ARG A 70 -5.31 1.39 -19.91
CA ARG A 70 -4.82 2.42 -18.99
C ARG A 70 -4.13 1.81 -17.77
N VAL A 71 -4.62 0.68 -17.27
CA VAL A 71 -3.94 -0.04 -16.17
C VAL A 71 -2.57 -0.53 -16.63
N ARG A 72 -2.48 -1.11 -17.83
CA ARG A 72 -1.21 -1.53 -18.43
C ARG A 72 -0.22 -0.36 -18.60
N GLN A 73 -0.69 0.77 -19.13
CA GLN A 73 0.14 1.98 -19.28
C GLN A 73 0.64 2.50 -17.93
N LEU A 74 -0.18 2.42 -16.87
CA LEU A 74 0.20 2.85 -15.54
C LEU A 74 1.24 1.91 -14.92
N ALA A 75 1.08 0.59 -15.08
CA ALA A 75 2.09 -0.38 -14.65
C ALA A 75 3.44 -0.13 -15.34
N GLU A 76 3.45 0.15 -16.63
CA GLU A 76 4.66 0.51 -17.37
C GLU A 76 5.26 1.84 -16.86
N ALA A 77 4.42 2.82 -16.54
CA ALA A 77 4.87 4.08 -15.95
C ALA A 77 5.52 3.88 -14.56
N CYS A 78 5.00 2.96 -13.73
CA CYS A 78 5.62 2.61 -12.45
C CYS A 78 7.03 2.02 -12.65
N ARG A 79 7.23 1.12 -13.61
CA ARG A 79 8.57 0.59 -13.91
C ARG A 79 9.53 1.67 -14.40
N ARG A 80 9.06 2.56 -15.29
CA ARG A 80 9.86 3.70 -15.77
C ARG A 80 10.24 4.65 -14.64
N TRP A 81 9.30 4.95 -13.73
CA TRP A 81 9.58 5.73 -12.53
C TRP A 81 10.62 5.04 -11.66
N GLY A 82 10.50 3.74 -11.38
CA GLY A 82 11.49 3.04 -10.55
C GLY A 82 12.91 3.02 -11.13
N ALA A 83 13.04 3.10 -12.46
CA ALA A 83 14.30 3.17 -13.17
C ALA A 83 14.88 4.59 -13.32
N ASP A 84 14.14 5.63 -12.92
CA ASP A 84 14.61 7.01 -12.98
C ASP A 84 15.69 7.24 -11.89
N PRO A 85 16.86 7.83 -12.24
CA PRO A 85 17.94 8.05 -11.28
C PRO A 85 17.58 9.01 -10.15
N ASP A 86 16.57 9.86 -10.33
CA ASP A 86 16.08 10.82 -9.34
C ASP A 86 14.83 10.30 -8.61
N ALA A 87 14.42 9.05 -8.84
CA ALA A 87 13.30 8.44 -8.15
C ALA A 87 13.58 8.29 -6.65
N PHE A 88 12.50 8.38 -5.87
CA PHE A 88 12.53 8.17 -4.43
C PHE A 88 11.15 7.74 -3.93
N ASP A 89 11.11 6.84 -2.96
CA ASP A 89 9.88 6.40 -2.29
C ASP A 89 10.06 6.30 -0.78
N VAL A 90 8.99 6.58 -0.04
CA VAL A 90 8.92 6.38 1.41
C VAL A 90 7.58 5.77 1.78
N ILE A 91 7.65 4.63 2.45
CA ILE A 91 6.50 3.97 3.03
C ILE A 91 6.54 4.15 4.54
N THR A 92 5.44 4.66 5.10
CA THR A 92 5.26 4.77 6.55
C THR A 92 4.27 3.71 7.04
N TRP A 93 4.70 2.91 8.00
CA TRP A 93 3.90 1.88 8.65
C TRP A 93 3.51 2.36 10.04
N CYS A 94 2.20 2.42 10.31
CA CYS A 94 1.66 2.75 11.63
C CYS A 94 1.17 1.47 12.30
N GLU A 95 1.66 1.20 13.50
CA GLU A 95 1.45 -0.07 14.19
C GLU A 95 0.98 0.20 15.62
N ALA A 96 0.24 -0.75 16.19
CA ALA A 96 -0.03 -0.77 17.62
C ALA A 96 0.02 -2.22 18.12
N VAL A 97 0.55 -2.39 19.33
CA VAL A 97 0.67 -3.68 20.01
C VAL A 97 0.19 -3.54 21.45
N GLY A 98 -0.39 -4.60 22.00
CA GLY A 98 -0.86 -4.64 23.39
C GLY A 98 -0.74 -6.04 23.98
N ARG A 99 -0.99 -6.16 25.28
CA ARG A 99 -1.06 -7.44 26.00
C ARG A 99 -2.52 -7.89 26.10
N ALA A 100 -2.78 -9.15 25.75
CA ALA A 100 -4.08 -9.79 25.93
C ALA A 100 -4.26 -10.24 27.39
#